data_AF-A0A1U7NZR6-F1
#
_entry.id   AF-A0A1U7NZR6-F1
#
_cell.length_a   1.000
_cell.length_b   1.000
_cell.length_c   1.000
_cell.angle_alpha   90.00
_cell.angle_beta   90.00
_cell.angle_gamma   90.00
#
_symmetry.space_group_name_H-M   'P 1'
#
loop_
_entity.id
_entity.type
_entity.pdbx_description
1 polymer ?
#
loop_
_entity_poly.entity_id
_entity_poly.type
_entity_poly.pdbx_seq_one_letter_code
_entity_poly.pdbx_strand_id
1 'polypeptide(L)'
;MTAVSRVLNDIVSLRMNHCRAEQAAQAAQYHLAVQNYRACLEAAECREDCQAVQFFALKLSGCYEQMHLHDKAAQFRALADVENELPGLLG
;
A
#
# COMPACT_ATOMS: atom_id res chain seq x y z
N MET A 1 -17.64 -15.37 19.92
CA MET A 1 -18.20 -14.59 18.79
C MET A 1 -17.43 -13.27 18.61
N THR A 2 -16.12 -13.33 18.33
CA THR A 2 -15.23 -12.15 18.45
C THR A 2 -14.21 -12.02 17.31
N ALA A 3 -13.81 -13.12 16.65
CA ALA A 3 -12.84 -13.08 15.55
C ALA A 3 -13.42 -12.43 14.28
N VAL A 4 -14.67 -12.77 13.91
CA VAL A 4 -15.32 -12.24 12.70
C VAL A 4 -15.51 -10.72 12.79
N SER A 5 -15.83 -10.20 13.97
CA SER A 5 -16.02 -8.76 14.20
C SER A 5 -14.72 -7.96 14.07
N ARG A 6 -13.56 -8.53 14.44
CA ARG A 6 -12.25 -7.89 14.21
C ARG A 6 -11.91 -7.87 12.73
N VAL A 7 -12.00 -9.01 12.05
CA VAL A 7 -11.69 -9.12 10.62
C VAL A 7 -12.56 -8.19 9.77
N LEU A 8 -13.85 -8.05 10.08
CA LEU A 8 -14.74 -7.10 9.40
C LEU A 8 -14.36 -5.64 9.68
N ASN A 9 -13.97 -5.32 10.91
CA ASN A 9 -13.50 -3.97 11.25
C ASN A 9 -12.19 -3.62 10.54
N ASP A 10 -11.30 -4.60 10.38
CA ASP A 10 -10.05 -4.45 9.63
C ASP A 10 -10.30 -4.26 8.13
N ILE A 11 -11.28 -4.96 7.54
CA ILE A 11 -11.67 -4.78 6.13
C ILE A 11 -12.31 -3.40 5.90
N VAL A 12 -13.19 -2.95 6.80
CA VAL A 12 -13.83 -1.64 6.69
C VAL A 12 -12.79 -0.53 6.86
N SER A 13 -11.89 -0.66 7.84
CA SER A 13 -10.77 0.26 8.04
C SER A 13 -9.86 0.33 6.82
N LEU A 14 -9.51 -0.82 6.22
CA LEU A 14 -8.70 -0.89 5.00
C LEU A 14 -9.37 -0.13 3.84
N ARG A 15 -10.66 -0.38 3.59
CA ARG A 15 -11.41 0.28 2.51
C ARG A 15 -11.57 1.78 2.73
N MET A 16 -11.84 2.20 3.97
CA MET A 16 -11.94 3.61 4.33
C MET A 16 -10.60 4.33 4.14
N ASN A 17 -9.50 3.71 4.57
CA ASN A 17 -8.15 4.27 4.39
C ASN A 17 -7.79 4.35 2.90
N HIS A 18 -8.12 3.33 2.10
CA HIS A 18 -7.92 3.37 0.65
C HIS A 18 -8.70 4.50 -0.01
N CYS A 19 -10.00 4.63 0.30
CA CYS A 19 -10.84 5.70 -0.25
C CYS A 19 -10.30 7.09 0.12
N ARG A 20 -9.86 7.28 1.38
CA ARG A 20 -9.21 8.52 1.82
C ARG A 20 -7.90 8.78 1.10
N ALA A 21 -7.08 7.74 0.88
CA ALA A 21 -5.83 7.86 0.15
C ALA A 21 -6.07 8.29 -1.30
N GLU A 22 -7.05 7.70 -1.98
CA GLU A 22 -7.41 8.07 -3.36
C GLU A 22 -7.92 9.51 -3.45
N GLN A 23 -8.79 9.92 -2.52
CA GLN A 23 -9.28 11.31 -2.48
C GLN A 23 -8.13 12.29 -2.24
N ALA A 24 -7.21 11.99 -1.31
CA ALA A 24 -6.05 12.82 -1.04
C ALA A 24 -5.12 12.90 -2.26
N ALA A 25 -4.91 11.80 -2.99
CA ALA A 25 -4.12 11.77 -4.21
C ALA A 25 -4.76 12.61 -5.32
N GLN A 26 -6.08 12.51 -5.49
CA GLN A 26 -6.85 13.34 -6.44
C GLN A 26 -6.81 14.83 -6.08
N ALA A 27 -6.80 15.16 -4.79
CA ALA A 27 -6.70 16.52 -4.28
C ALA A 27 -5.25 17.06 -4.25
N ALA A 28 -4.27 16.35 -4.83
CA ALA A 28 -2.84 16.67 -4.78
C ALA A 28 -2.25 16.79 -3.37
N GLN A 29 -2.92 16.22 -2.36
CA GLN A 29 -2.46 16.14 -0.98
C GLN A 29 -1.58 14.89 -0.78
N TYR A 30 -0.47 14.82 -1.50
CA TYR A 30 0.34 13.60 -1.61
C TYR A 30 0.89 13.12 -0.26
N HIS A 31 1.20 14.01 0.68
CA HIS A 31 1.62 13.63 2.04
C HIS A 31 0.54 12.82 2.79
N LEU A 32 -0.72 13.25 2.67
CA LEU A 32 -1.86 12.56 3.28
C LEU A 32 -2.16 11.26 2.52
N ALA A 33 -2.05 11.27 1.20
CA ALA A 33 -2.19 10.06 0.38
C ALA A 33 -1.18 8.99 0.79
N VAL A 34 0.10 9.36 0.92
CA VAL A 34 1.18 8.46 1.37
C VAL A 34 0.90 7.90 2.76
N GLN A 35 0.48 8.74 3.71
CA GLN A 35 0.16 8.27 5.07
C GLN A 35 -0.93 7.20 5.06
N ASN A 36 -2.01 7.42 4.32
CA ASN A 36 -3.12 6.47 4.24
C ASN A 36 -2.74 5.20 3.44
N TYR A 37 -2.00 5.35 2.33
CA TYR A 37 -1.53 4.19 1.55
C TYR A 37 -0.53 3.32 2.32
N ARG A 38 0.32 3.90 3.18
CA ARG A 38 1.21 3.12 4.06
C ARG A 38 0.42 2.28 5.06
N ALA A 39 -0.61 2.86 5.68
CA ALA A 39 -1.47 2.10 6.57
C ALA A 39 -2.21 0.95 5.85
N CYS A 40 -2.60 1.16 4.58
CA CYS A 40 -3.16 0.10 3.74
C CYS A 40 -2.12 -0.98 3.38
N LEU A 41 -0.88 -0.59 3.09
CA LEU A 41 0.23 -1.50 2.82
C LEU A 41 0.52 -2.39 4.03
N GLU A 42 0.69 -1.80 5.21
CA GLU A 42 0.93 -2.56 6.46
C GLU A 42 -0.20 -3.54 6.75
N ALA A 43 -1.44 -3.13 6.51
CA ALA A 43 -2.60 -4.00 6.68
C ALA A 43 -2.66 -5.12 5.61
N ALA A 44 -2.19 -4.87 4.39
CA ALA A 44 -2.07 -5.88 3.35
C ALA A 44 -0.96 -6.90 3.66
N GLU A 45 0.19 -6.43 4.15
CA GLU A 45 1.31 -7.27 4.60
C GLU A 45 0.89 -8.16 5.78
N CYS A 46 0.18 -7.61 6.77
CA CYS A 46 -0.35 -8.38 7.90
C CYS A 46 -1.36 -9.46 7.49
N ARG A 47 -1.97 -9.33 6.31
CA ARG A 47 -2.93 -10.29 5.76
C ARG A 47 -2.28 -11.24 4.74
N GLU A 48 -0.99 -11.09 4.48
CA GLU A 48 -0.24 -11.85 3.49
C GLU A 48 -0.89 -11.77 2.08
N ASP A 49 -1.52 -10.63 1.77
CA ASP A 49 -2.23 -10.40 0.52
C ASP A 49 -1.30 -9.74 -0.50
N CYS A 50 -0.54 -10.57 -1.22
CA CYS A 50 0.49 -10.12 -2.14
C CYS A 50 -0.02 -9.18 -3.24
N GLN A 51 -1.26 -9.38 -3.70
CA GLN A 51 -1.86 -8.52 -4.71
C GLN A 51 -2.16 -7.13 -4.14
N ALA A 52 -2.67 -7.07 -2.90
CA ALA A 52 -2.92 -5.81 -2.23
C ALA A 52 -1.61 -5.07 -1.91
N VAL A 53 -0.56 -5.78 -1.46
CA VAL A 53 0.75 -5.17 -1.19
C VAL A 53 1.34 -4.56 -2.46
N GLN A 54 1.39 -5.32 -3.56
CA GLN A 54 1.83 -4.83 -4.87
C GLN A 54 1.03 -3.59 -5.32
N PHE A 55 -0.30 -3.63 -5.20
CA PHE A 55 -1.15 -2.51 -5.58
C PHE A 55 -0.85 -1.24 -4.77
N PHE A 56 -0.74 -1.36 -3.44
CA PHE A 56 -0.45 -0.21 -2.58
C PHE A 56 0.98 0.30 -2.75
N ALA A 57 1.95 -0.59 -3.00
CA ALA A 57 3.33 -0.23 -3.29
C ALA A 57 3.43 0.59 -4.60
N LEU A 58 2.73 0.21 -5.67
CA LEU A 58 2.65 1.00 -6.91
C LEU A 58 1.96 2.36 -6.71
N LYS A 59 0.91 2.43 -5.89
CA LYS A 59 0.25 3.70 -5.56
C LYS A 59 1.19 4.62 -4.78
N LEU A 60 1.96 4.07 -3.84
CA LEU A 60 2.97 4.80 -3.09
C LEU A 60 4.09 5.31 -3.99
N SER A 61 4.61 4.48 -4.90
CA SER A 61 5.64 4.92 -5.84
C SER A 61 5.16 6.09 -6.67
N GLY A 62 3.93 6.02 -7.21
CA GLY A 62 3.34 7.13 -7.96
C GLY A 62 3.20 8.41 -7.14
N CYS A 63 2.80 8.33 -5.87
CA CYS A 63 2.73 9.50 -4.99
C CYS A 63 4.11 10.13 -4.77
N TYR A 64 5.15 9.32 -4.56
CA TYR A 64 6.52 9.81 -4.39
C TYR A 64 7.11 10.40 -5.67
N GLU A 65 6.75 9.89 -6.85
CA GLU A 65 7.12 10.51 -8.14
C GLU A 65 6.54 11.92 -8.28
N GLN A 66 5.26 12.11 -7.93
CA GLN A 66 4.62 13.43 -7.95
C GLN A 66 5.25 14.42 -6.95
N MET A 67 5.90 13.90 -5.92
CA MET A 67 6.64 14.70 -4.93
C MET A 67 8.12 14.92 -5.30
N HIS A 68 8.57 14.49 -6.49
CA HIS A 68 9.97 14.51 -6.93
C HIS A 68 10.93 13.69 -6.04
N LEU A 69 10.41 12.71 -5.31
CA LEU A 69 11.18 11.81 -4.45
C LEU A 69 11.47 10.50 -5.19
N HIS A 70 12.20 10.60 -6.30
CA HIS A 70 12.41 9.51 -7.26
C HIS A 70 13.09 8.27 -6.64
N ASP A 71 14.07 8.45 -5.76
CA ASP A 71 14.72 7.33 -5.07
C ASP A 71 13.75 6.52 -4.20
N LYS A 72 12.83 7.21 -3.52
CA LYS A 72 11.78 6.54 -2.73
C LYS A 72 10.77 5.86 -3.63
N ALA A 73 10.37 6.51 -4.72
CA ALA A 73 9.47 5.91 -5.68
C ALA A 73 10.04 4.60 -6.25
N ALA A 74 11.33 4.58 -6.60
CA ALA A 74 12.00 3.39 -7.09
C ALA A 74 12.03 2.25 -6.05
N GLN A 75 12.23 2.56 -4.76
CA GLN A 75 12.18 1.55 -3.69
C GLN A 75 10.81 0.89 -3.57
N PHE A 76 9.73 1.67 -3.58
CA PHE A 76 8.36 1.13 -3.51
C PHE A 76 7.96 0.41 -4.80
N ARG A 77 8.48 0.83 -5.95
CA ARG A 77 8.27 0.14 -7.20
C ARG A 77 8.98 -1.21 -7.22
N ALA A 78 10.22 -1.27 -6.73
CA ALA A 78 10.94 -2.52 -6.56
C ALA A 78 10.22 -3.46 -5.58
N LEU A 79 9.65 -2.94 -4.48
CA LEU A 79 8.82 -3.73 -3.57
C LEU A 79 7.63 -4.38 -4.29
N ALA A 80 6.94 -3.61 -5.13
CA ALA A 80 5.83 -4.11 -5.93
C ALA A 80 6.24 -5.19 -6.95
N ASP A 81 7.46 -5.11 -7.49
CA ASP A 81 8.01 -6.07 -8.44
C ASP A 81 8.53 -7.35 -7.72
N VAL A 82 9.14 -7.23 -6.54
CA VAL A 82 9.71 -8.36 -5.79
C VAL A 82 8.64 -9.38 -5.36
N GLU A 83 7.42 -8.96 -5.05
CA GLU A 83 6.32 -9.91 -4.75
C GLU A 83 5.82 -10.67 -5.99
N ASN A 84 6.20 -10.26 -7.19
CA ASN A 84 5.98 -11.02 -8.42
C ASN A 84 7.16 -11.96 -8.74
N GLU A 85 8.34 -11.71 -8.16
CA GLU A 85 9.61 -12.40 -8.44
C GLU A 85 10.10 -13.25 -7.24
N LEU A 86 9.23 -14.09 -6.67
CA LEU A 86 9.72 -15.28 -5.97
C LEU A 86 9.92 -16.40 -6.98
N PRO A 87 11.14 -16.50 -7.54
CA PRO A 87 11.84 -17.77 -7.45
C PRO A 87 13.27 -17.57 -6.94
N GLY A 88 13.49 -17.87 -5.65
CA GLY A 88 14.74 -18.45 -5.16
C GLY A 88 15.99 -17.54 -5.07
N LEU A 89 16.10 -16.73 -4.02
CA LEU A 89 17.40 -16.24 -3.55
C LEU A 89 17.76 -16.83 -2.18
N LEU A 90 17.82 -18.16 -2.15
CA LEU A 90 18.81 -18.94 -1.41
C LEU A 90 19.76 -19.53 -2.46
N GLY A 91 20.95 -18.93 -2.62
CA GLY A 91 21.99 -19.38 -3.54
C GLY A 91 23.19 -18.45 -3.50
#